data_AF-A0A2V2YN51-F1
#
_entry.id   AF-A0A2V2YN51-F1
#
_cell.length_a   1.000
_cell.length_b   1.000
_cell.length_c   1.000
_cell.angle_alpha   90.00
_cell.angle_beta   90.00
_cell.angle_gamma   90.00
#
_symmetry.space_group_name_H-M   'P 1'
#
loop_
_entity.id
_entity.type
_entity.pdbx_description
1 polymer ?
#
loop_
_entity_poly.entity_id
_entity_poly.type
_entity_poly.pdbx_seq_one_letter_code
_entity_poly.pdbx_strand_id
1 'polypeptide(L)'
;MALLDNGKINGRQLMVLVFLYSVGTTVLVIPSGLASIAKQDAWIGGLVGILLGMLTVGLYVMLWRMYPDKTFVGICEAVLGRWAGIIISLIYSLYSFIGTATVLFYVTNFFQIHFLPRTPVVFTCILFAIIVVMGTRMGLESIARTSELMLPWFLILFFVLVTTLTPQINIDNMLPIYEAGTKSVIWAGITFAGTAYMPMVFLFALLPRVQDRQMNLARMGLFLAALAGGLCVVFVTLLCIWILGPDITMRSIFPSYALVKKISIGNFIQRIEAILAGLWFITTYMKTTFYFYSWVTSLSEILRLNNYRTLTLPCAIMMIIFSQIVYPNVIYMQHWDSIVFPPYIIAMGIVIPVVLWVIGLMRGAGKVSASQK
;
A
#
# COMPACT_ATOMS: atom_id res chain seq x y z
N MET A 1 12.52 24.15 5.01
CA MET A 1 12.21 23.47 6.28
C MET A 1 13.18 22.31 6.41
N ALA A 2 13.84 22.15 7.56
CA ALA A 2 14.78 21.06 7.76
C ALA A 2 14.03 19.71 7.88
N LEU A 3 14.61 18.64 7.36
CA LEU A 3 14.03 17.30 7.44
C LEU A 3 14.05 16.81 8.90
N LEU A 4 12.92 16.25 9.36
CA LEU A 4 12.71 15.85 10.75
C LEU A 4 13.40 14.53 11.16
N ASP A 5 14.09 13.89 10.22
CA ASP A 5 14.78 12.61 10.40
C ASP A 5 16.00 12.64 9.47
N ASN A 6 17.18 12.36 10.03
CA ASN A 6 18.45 12.36 9.33
C ASN A 6 18.77 11.01 8.66
N GLY A 7 17.91 10.00 8.85
CA GLY A 7 18.09 8.69 8.26
C GLY A 7 18.13 8.73 6.74
N LYS A 8 19.11 8.03 6.15
CA LYS A 8 19.33 7.96 4.70
C LYS A 8 19.09 6.55 4.19
N ILE A 9 18.45 6.42 3.04
CA ILE A 9 18.22 5.12 2.40
C ILE A 9 18.80 5.09 1.00
N ASN A 10 19.32 3.94 0.56
CA ASN A 10 19.80 3.76 -0.80
C ASN A 10 18.68 3.26 -1.74
N GLY A 11 18.95 3.21 -3.04
CA GLY A 11 17.98 2.75 -4.05
C GLY A 11 17.50 1.32 -3.85
N ARG A 12 18.36 0.41 -3.35
CA ARG A 12 17.96 -0.97 -3.05
C ARG A 12 16.94 -1.02 -1.92
N GLN A 13 17.20 -0.31 -0.83
CA GLN A 13 16.27 -0.20 0.30
C GLN A 13 14.93 0.40 -0.12
N LEU A 14 14.94 1.41 -0.98
CA LEU A 14 13.73 1.97 -1.57
C LEU A 14 12.96 0.89 -2.36
N MET A 15 13.64 0.13 -3.22
CA MET A 15 13.02 -0.93 -4.03
C MET A 15 12.36 -2.01 -3.16
N VAL A 16 13.07 -2.51 -2.15
CA VAL A 16 12.54 -3.55 -1.26
C VAL A 16 11.32 -3.05 -0.48
N LEU A 17 11.42 -1.84 0.07
CA LEU A 17 10.32 -1.22 0.81
C LEU A 17 9.10 -1.05 -0.09
N VAL A 18 9.27 -0.49 -1.30
CA VAL A 18 8.19 -0.28 -2.26
C VAL A 18 7.55 -1.59 -2.70
N PHE A 19 8.34 -2.65 -2.91
CA PHE A 19 7.80 -3.96 -3.26
C PHE A 19 6.90 -4.51 -2.15
N LEU A 20 7.40 -4.59 -0.91
CA LEU A 20 6.62 -5.11 0.24
C LEU A 20 5.39 -4.24 0.54
N TYR A 21 5.55 -2.92 0.39
CA TYR A 21 4.47 -1.96 0.50
C TYR A 21 3.37 -2.19 -0.55
N SER A 22 3.74 -2.43 -1.81
CA SER A 22 2.82 -2.62 -2.93
C SER A 22 1.98 -3.88 -2.74
N VAL A 23 2.63 -4.97 -2.30
CA VAL A 23 1.95 -6.23 -1.95
C VAL A 23 1.02 -6.01 -0.76
N GLY A 24 1.54 -5.42 0.33
CA GLY A 24 0.79 -4.88 1.47
C GLY A 24 -0.41 -5.73 1.94
N THR A 25 -1.48 -5.03 2.33
CA THR A 25 -2.84 -5.59 2.43
C THR A 25 -3.52 -5.78 1.08
N THR A 26 -2.92 -5.26 0.01
CA THR A 26 -3.46 -5.30 -1.35
C THR A 26 -3.72 -6.75 -1.78
N VAL A 27 -2.77 -7.65 -1.50
CA VAL A 27 -2.89 -9.09 -1.82
C VAL A 27 -4.00 -9.81 -1.04
N LEU A 28 -4.47 -9.27 0.09
CA LEU A 28 -5.57 -9.83 0.86
C LEU A 28 -6.94 -9.46 0.29
N VAL A 29 -7.11 -8.21 -0.15
CA VAL A 29 -8.43 -7.63 -0.45
C VAL A 29 -8.70 -7.53 -1.95
N ILE A 30 -7.69 -7.22 -2.76
CA ILE A 30 -7.85 -6.95 -4.20
C ILE A 30 -8.39 -8.14 -4.99
N PRO A 31 -8.01 -9.41 -4.74
CA PRO A 31 -8.60 -10.52 -5.50
C PRO A 31 -10.13 -10.55 -5.42
N SER A 32 -10.70 -10.23 -4.25
CA SER A 32 -12.15 -10.20 -4.02
C SER A 32 -12.79 -9.03 -4.78
N GLY A 33 -12.21 -7.84 -4.67
CA GLY A 33 -12.70 -6.65 -5.36
C GLY A 33 -12.60 -6.71 -6.89
N LEU A 34 -11.54 -7.33 -7.42
CA LEU A 34 -11.42 -7.55 -8.87
C LEU A 34 -12.42 -8.59 -9.36
N ALA A 35 -12.60 -9.69 -8.63
CA ALA A 35 -13.57 -10.73 -9.00
C ALA A 35 -15.03 -10.26 -8.85
N SER A 36 -15.33 -9.35 -7.92
CA SER A 36 -16.69 -8.81 -7.79
C SER A 36 -17.08 -7.90 -8.98
N ILE A 37 -16.10 -7.28 -9.63
CA ILE A 37 -16.30 -6.41 -10.79
C ILE A 37 -16.19 -7.20 -12.11
N ALA A 38 -15.14 -8.01 -12.25
CA ALA A 38 -14.75 -8.63 -13.51
C ALA A 38 -14.78 -10.18 -13.48
N LYS A 39 -15.27 -10.79 -12.40
CA LYS A 39 -15.39 -12.26 -12.25
C LYS A 39 -14.08 -12.98 -12.62
N GLN A 40 -14.12 -13.91 -13.58
CA GLN A 40 -12.95 -14.67 -14.03
C GLN A 40 -11.90 -13.79 -14.75
N ASP A 41 -12.29 -12.62 -15.26
CA ASP A 41 -11.42 -11.63 -15.91
C ASP A 41 -10.73 -10.68 -14.92
N ALA A 42 -10.86 -10.95 -13.62
CA ALA A 42 -10.23 -10.18 -12.54
C ALA A 42 -8.74 -9.90 -12.80
N TRP A 43 -8.01 -10.89 -13.32
CA TRP A 43 -6.59 -10.74 -13.64
C TRP A 43 -6.31 -9.74 -14.76
N ILE A 44 -7.19 -9.64 -15.77
CA ILE A 44 -7.11 -8.65 -16.85
C ILE A 44 -7.33 -7.26 -16.27
N GLY A 45 -8.33 -7.10 -15.40
CA GLY A 45 -8.54 -5.87 -14.62
C GLY A 45 -7.30 -5.51 -13.81
N GLY A 46 -6.67 -6.51 -13.19
CA GLY A 46 -5.38 -6.37 -12.52
C GLY A 46 -4.28 -5.81 -13.42
N LEU A 47 -4.09 -6.36 -14.62
CA LEU A 47 -3.09 -5.86 -15.59
C LEU A 47 -3.37 -4.41 -16.02
N VAL A 48 -4.64 -4.06 -16.26
CA VAL A 48 -5.04 -2.67 -16.53
C VAL A 48 -4.71 -1.76 -15.34
N GLY A 49 -4.93 -2.23 -14.11
CA GLY A 49 -4.58 -1.49 -12.91
C GLY A 49 -3.07 -1.31 -12.73
N ILE A 50 -2.23 -2.27 -13.13
CA ILE A 50 -0.77 -2.08 -13.20
C ILE A 50 -0.43 -0.96 -14.18
N LEU A 51 -1.02 -0.96 -15.38
CA LEU A 51 -0.76 0.07 -16.39
C LEU A 51 -1.11 1.47 -15.88
N LEU A 52 -2.31 1.65 -15.32
CA LEU A 52 -2.75 2.91 -14.69
C LEU A 52 -1.87 3.27 -13.47
N GLY A 53 -1.45 2.27 -12.72
CA GLY A 53 -0.52 2.40 -11.61
C GLY A 53 0.85 2.93 -12.05
N MET A 54 1.40 2.44 -13.16
CA MET A 54 2.67 2.94 -13.71
C MET A 54 2.59 4.40 -14.15
N LEU A 55 1.44 4.84 -14.70
CA LEU A 55 1.21 6.26 -14.99
C LEU A 55 1.25 7.10 -13.70
N THR A 56 0.64 6.59 -12.63
CA THR A 56 0.63 7.23 -11.31
C THR A 56 2.05 7.31 -10.70
N VAL A 57 2.82 6.23 -10.78
CA VAL A 57 4.24 6.22 -10.36
C VAL A 57 5.06 7.21 -11.19
N GLY A 58 4.81 7.30 -12.50
CA GLY A 58 5.44 8.29 -13.36
C GLY A 58 5.20 9.72 -12.93
N LEU A 59 3.95 10.06 -12.56
CA LEU A 59 3.62 11.37 -11.99
C LEU A 59 4.43 11.65 -10.71
N TYR A 60 4.56 10.67 -9.82
CA TYR A 60 5.34 10.84 -8.59
C TYR A 60 6.84 10.99 -8.86
N VAL A 61 7.39 10.26 -9.83
CA VAL A 61 8.79 10.44 -10.24
C VAL A 61 9.01 11.82 -10.88
N MET A 62 8.05 12.34 -11.65
CA MET A 62 8.12 13.69 -12.22
C MET A 62 8.11 14.76 -11.13
N LEU A 63 7.22 14.64 -10.15
CA LEU A 63 7.18 15.54 -8.98
C LEU A 63 8.47 15.45 -8.15
N TRP A 64 8.97 14.24 -7.91
CA TRP A 64 10.23 14.04 -7.17
C TRP A 64 11.44 14.61 -7.93
N ARG A 65 11.46 14.55 -9.27
CA ARG A 65 12.48 15.23 -10.09
C ARG A 65 12.43 16.75 -9.98
N MET A 66 11.23 17.30 -9.88
CA MET A 66 11.00 18.74 -9.76
C MET A 66 11.35 19.27 -8.37
N TYR A 67 11.10 18.46 -7.34
CA TYR A 67 11.31 18.80 -5.94
C TYR A 67 12.06 17.68 -5.19
N PRO A 68 13.35 17.46 -5.48
CA PRO A 68 14.10 16.31 -4.96
C PRO A 68 14.22 16.29 -3.44
N ASP A 69 14.36 17.47 -2.81
CA ASP A 69 14.64 17.60 -1.38
C ASP A 69 13.42 17.98 -0.53
N LYS A 70 12.20 17.90 -1.11
CA LYS A 70 10.97 18.31 -0.42
C LYS A 70 10.02 17.14 -0.19
N THR A 71 9.49 17.08 1.02
CA THR A 71 8.35 16.22 1.36
C THR A 71 7.09 16.70 0.63
N PHE A 72 6.01 15.92 0.68
CA PHE A 72 4.74 16.35 0.09
C PHE A 72 4.25 17.68 0.68
N VAL A 73 4.37 17.86 2.01
CA VAL A 73 4.03 19.11 2.70
C VAL A 73 4.90 20.26 2.18
N GLY A 74 6.21 20.05 2.06
CA GLY A 74 7.14 21.04 1.52
C GLY A 74 6.91 21.39 0.05
N ILE A 75 6.38 20.45 -0.75
CA ILE A 75 5.94 20.69 -2.13
C ILE A 75 4.68 21.56 -2.12
N CYS A 76 3.66 21.19 -1.34
CA CYS A 76 2.42 21.96 -1.21
C CYS A 76 2.70 23.43 -0.84
N GLU A 77 3.52 23.69 0.18
CA GLU A 77 3.89 25.06 0.57
C GLU A 77 4.67 25.80 -0.52
N ALA A 78 5.58 25.13 -1.22
CA ALA A 78 6.37 25.75 -2.28
C ALA A 78 5.52 26.12 -3.51
N VAL A 79 4.55 25.28 -3.86
CA VAL A 79 3.74 25.45 -5.08
C VAL A 79 2.53 26.35 -4.83
N LEU A 80 1.85 26.20 -3.69
CA LEU A 80 0.58 26.88 -3.41
C LEU A 80 0.76 28.08 -2.47
N GLY A 81 1.96 28.27 -1.92
CA GLY A 81 2.20 29.24 -0.85
C GLY A 81 1.75 28.71 0.51
N ARG A 82 1.99 29.49 1.56
CA ARG A 82 1.84 29.05 2.95
C ARG A 82 0.41 28.60 3.30
N TRP A 83 -0.60 29.43 3.02
CA TRP A 83 -1.97 29.18 3.47
C TRP A 83 -2.62 28.00 2.74
N ALA A 84 -2.68 28.06 1.41
CA ALA A 84 -3.24 26.97 0.61
C ALA A 84 -2.40 25.68 0.73
N GLY A 85 -1.07 25.80 0.82
CA GLY A 85 -0.17 24.66 1.03
C GLY A 85 -0.46 23.92 2.33
N ILE A 86 -0.68 24.63 3.44
CA ILE A 86 -1.00 24.02 4.74
C ILE A 86 -2.36 23.30 4.68
N ILE A 87 -3.38 23.90 4.06
CA ILE A 87 -4.72 23.28 3.95
C ILE A 87 -4.63 21.95 3.19
N ILE A 88 -3.99 21.94 2.01
CA ILE A 88 -3.80 20.72 1.21
C ILE A 88 -2.94 19.70 1.95
N SER A 89 -1.91 20.15 2.67
CA SER A 89 -1.07 19.28 3.49
C SER A 89 -1.85 18.62 4.64
N LEU A 90 -2.78 19.35 5.27
CA LEU A 90 -3.64 18.81 6.32
C LEU A 90 -4.57 17.73 5.76
N ILE A 91 -5.16 17.97 4.58
CA ILE A 91 -5.99 16.98 3.88
C ILE A 91 -5.18 15.72 3.56
N TYR A 92 -3.96 15.87 3.05
CA TYR A 92 -3.02 14.77 2.81
C TYR A 92 -2.64 14.02 4.10
N SER A 93 -2.41 14.75 5.19
CA SER A 93 -2.11 14.16 6.51
C SER A 93 -3.30 13.33 7.02
N LEU A 94 -4.53 13.83 6.86
CA LEU A 94 -5.76 13.09 7.16
C LEU A 94 -5.93 11.85 6.27
N TYR A 95 -5.52 11.93 5.00
CA TYR A 95 -5.51 10.77 4.11
C TYR A 95 -4.56 9.67 4.61
N SER A 96 -3.37 10.04 5.06
CA SER A 96 -2.42 9.10 5.67
C SER A 96 -2.94 8.51 6.98
N PHE A 97 -3.65 9.31 7.79
CA PHE A 97 -4.32 8.86 9.02
C PHE A 97 -5.42 7.83 8.75
N ILE A 98 -6.35 8.12 7.85
CA ILE A 98 -7.44 7.22 7.49
C ILE A 98 -6.86 5.94 6.91
N GLY A 99 -5.85 6.05 6.04
CA GLY A 99 -5.14 4.92 5.47
C GLY A 99 -4.55 4.01 6.56
N THR A 100 -3.76 4.56 7.51
CA THR A 100 -3.11 3.74 8.53
C THR A 100 -4.11 3.05 9.47
N ALA A 101 -5.19 3.74 9.84
CA ALA A 101 -6.23 3.17 10.69
C ALA A 101 -7.05 2.09 9.97
N THR A 102 -7.31 2.26 8.67
CA THR A 102 -7.99 1.26 7.83
C THR A 102 -7.14 -0.01 7.68
N VAL A 103 -5.83 0.15 7.44
CA VAL A 103 -4.91 -1.00 7.38
C VAL A 103 -4.82 -1.72 8.73
N LEU A 104 -4.81 -0.98 9.85
CA LEU A 104 -4.86 -1.55 11.20
C LEU A 104 -6.17 -2.33 11.43
N PHE A 105 -7.31 -1.81 10.99
CA PHE A 105 -8.59 -2.52 11.03
C PHE A 105 -8.51 -3.85 10.25
N TYR A 106 -7.99 -3.82 9.01
CA TYR A 106 -7.90 -5.01 8.18
C TYR A 106 -7.04 -6.12 8.80
N VAL A 107 -5.84 -5.78 9.28
CA VAL A 107 -4.94 -6.79 9.86
C VAL A 107 -5.50 -7.37 11.15
N THR A 108 -6.10 -6.54 12.00
CA THR A 108 -6.63 -6.99 13.30
C THR A 108 -7.88 -7.84 13.14
N ASN A 109 -8.78 -7.48 12.21
CA ASN A 109 -9.93 -8.33 11.84
C ASN A 109 -9.47 -9.66 11.24
N PHE A 110 -8.48 -9.65 10.34
CA PHE A 110 -7.91 -10.87 9.79
C PHE A 110 -7.42 -11.83 10.89
N PHE A 111 -6.64 -11.31 11.86
CA PHE A 111 -6.16 -12.12 12.97
C PHE A 111 -7.26 -12.58 13.91
N GLN A 112 -8.25 -11.74 14.19
CA GLN A 112 -9.37 -12.12 15.05
C GLN A 112 -10.21 -13.23 14.41
N ILE A 113 -10.54 -13.12 13.13
CA ILE A 113 -11.39 -14.10 12.43
C ILE A 113 -10.69 -15.45 12.30
N HIS A 114 -9.36 -15.46 12.08
CA HIS A 114 -8.65 -16.68 11.70
C HIS A 114 -7.76 -17.29 12.79
N PHE A 115 -7.31 -16.52 13.77
CA PHE A 115 -6.33 -16.98 14.76
C PHE A 115 -6.76 -16.74 16.21
N LEU A 116 -7.41 -15.60 16.49
CA LEU A 116 -7.71 -15.13 17.84
C LEU A 116 -9.21 -14.79 18.03
N PRO A 117 -10.15 -15.72 17.74
CA PRO A 117 -11.59 -15.42 17.72
C PRO A 117 -12.17 -15.09 19.09
N ARG A 118 -11.50 -15.50 20.18
CA ARG A 118 -11.91 -15.23 21.56
C ARG A 118 -11.24 -13.98 22.15
N THR A 119 -10.32 -13.35 21.43
CA THR A 119 -9.58 -12.17 21.91
C THR A 119 -10.28 -10.89 21.44
N PRO A 120 -10.52 -9.91 22.33
CA PRO A 120 -11.05 -8.61 21.92
C PRO A 120 -10.14 -7.91 20.90
N VAL A 121 -10.74 -7.35 19.85
CA VAL A 121 -10.03 -6.72 18.70
C VAL A 121 -9.03 -5.66 19.16
N VAL A 122 -9.44 -4.86 20.16
CA VAL A 122 -8.65 -3.78 20.74
C VAL A 122 -7.29 -4.28 21.23
N PHE A 123 -7.21 -5.49 21.80
CA PHE A 123 -5.94 -6.04 22.30
C PHE A 123 -4.97 -6.30 21.14
N THR A 124 -5.45 -6.94 20.06
CA THR A 124 -4.65 -7.17 18.85
C THR A 124 -4.27 -5.85 18.18
N CYS A 125 -5.15 -4.83 18.22
CA CYS A 125 -4.85 -3.49 17.71
C CYS A 125 -3.70 -2.83 18.49
N ILE A 126 -3.75 -2.87 19.82
CA ILE A 126 -2.72 -2.31 20.68
C ILE A 126 -1.38 -3.01 20.44
N LEU A 127 -1.36 -4.34 20.40
CA LEU A 127 -0.13 -5.10 20.15
C LEU A 127 0.50 -4.75 18.79
N PHE A 128 -0.31 -4.72 17.72
CA PHE A 128 0.20 -4.37 16.41
C PHE A 128 0.67 -2.91 16.34
N ALA A 129 -0.10 -1.99 16.94
CA ALA A 129 0.25 -0.57 17.00
C ALA A 129 1.55 -0.32 17.78
N ILE A 130 1.84 -1.06 18.85
CA ILE A 130 3.10 -0.96 19.57
C ILE A 130 4.28 -1.22 18.64
N ILE A 131 4.24 -2.28 17.84
CA ILE A 131 5.32 -2.64 16.91
C ILE A 131 5.48 -1.56 15.81
N VAL A 132 4.36 -1.03 15.31
CA VAL A 132 4.35 0.09 14.34
C VAL A 132 4.97 1.35 14.94
N VAL A 133 4.61 1.71 16.17
CA VAL A 133 5.16 2.87 16.89
C VAL A 133 6.64 2.68 17.17
N MET A 134 7.07 1.49 17.59
CA MET A 134 8.48 1.17 17.80
C MET A 134 9.28 1.37 16.51
N GLY A 135 8.85 0.76 15.39
CA GLY A 135 9.51 0.91 14.10
C GLY A 135 9.59 2.38 13.64
N THR A 136 8.48 3.12 13.81
CA THR A 136 8.39 4.54 13.43
C THR A 136 9.31 5.42 14.29
N ARG A 137 9.41 5.18 15.60
CA ARG A 137 10.29 5.95 16.50
C ARG A 137 11.77 5.68 16.23
N MET A 138 12.12 4.47 15.79
CA MET A 138 13.49 4.12 15.40
C MET A 138 13.94 4.82 14.11
N GLY A 139 13.00 5.33 13.30
CA GLY A 139 13.26 6.17 12.13
C GLY A 139 13.37 5.40 10.82
N LEU A 140 13.53 6.15 9.73
CA LEU A 140 13.42 5.63 8.36
C LEU A 140 14.44 4.53 8.05
N GLU A 141 15.69 4.66 8.51
CA GLU A 141 16.72 3.63 8.30
C GLU A 141 16.35 2.30 8.92
N SER A 142 15.73 2.32 10.11
CA SER A 142 15.28 1.09 10.77
C SER A 142 14.20 0.42 9.94
N ILE A 143 13.19 1.18 9.50
CA ILE A 143 12.11 0.68 8.62
C ILE A 143 12.69 0.05 7.35
N ALA A 144 13.62 0.73 6.69
CA ALA A 144 14.27 0.25 5.48
C ALA A 144 15.07 -1.05 5.72
N ARG A 145 15.88 -1.12 6.78
CA ARG A 145 16.64 -2.33 7.13
C ARG A 145 15.72 -3.49 7.51
N THR A 146 14.63 -3.22 8.22
CA THR A 146 13.60 -4.24 8.50
C THR A 146 12.99 -4.75 7.20
N SER A 147 12.75 -3.87 6.21
CA SER A 147 12.22 -4.30 4.91
C SER A 147 13.16 -5.24 4.16
N GLU A 148 14.46 -4.94 4.15
CA GLU A 148 15.49 -5.82 3.59
C GLU A 148 15.56 -7.17 4.31
N LEU A 149 15.48 -7.16 5.64
CA LEU A 149 15.49 -8.38 6.45
C LEU A 149 14.25 -9.26 6.19
N MET A 150 13.08 -8.64 6.00
CA MET A 150 11.83 -9.37 5.82
C MET A 150 11.62 -9.89 4.40
N LEU A 151 12.27 -9.31 3.39
CA LEU A 151 12.08 -9.71 1.98
C LEU A 151 12.43 -11.19 1.71
N PRO A 152 13.58 -11.76 2.17
CA PRO A 152 13.88 -13.17 1.96
C PRO A 152 12.81 -14.09 2.56
N TRP A 153 12.32 -13.77 3.77
CA TRP A 153 11.24 -14.52 4.40
C TRP A 153 9.95 -14.46 3.60
N PHE A 154 9.59 -13.28 3.09
CA PHE A 154 8.46 -13.13 2.19
C PHE A 154 8.63 -14.00 0.94
N LEU A 155 9.78 -13.96 0.27
CA LEU A 155 10.03 -14.74 -0.95
C LEU A 155 9.98 -16.25 -0.71
N ILE A 156 10.55 -16.72 0.41
CA ILE A 156 10.53 -18.15 0.79
C ILE A 156 9.09 -18.60 1.04
N LEU A 157 8.35 -17.87 1.88
CA LEU A 157 6.96 -18.22 2.19
C LEU A 157 6.07 -18.14 0.95
N PHE A 158 6.33 -17.19 0.06
CA PHE A 158 5.58 -17.01 -1.18
C PHE A 158 5.87 -18.15 -2.16
N PHE A 159 7.14 -18.57 -2.27
CA PHE A 159 7.52 -19.73 -3.05
C PHE A 159 6.82 -21.00 -2.53
N VAL A 160 6.89 -21.24 -1.22
CA VAL A 160 6.20 -22.38 -0.57
C VAL A 160 4.71 -22.36 -0.82
N LEU A 161 4.07 -21.18 -0.71
CA LEU A 161 2.65 -21.00 -1.02
C LEU A 161 2.34 -21.46 -2.44
N VAL A 162 3.07 -20.93 -3.43
CA VAL A 162 2.81 -21.20 -4.85
C VAL A 162 3.05 -22.67 -5.19
N THR A 163 4.19 -23.25 -4.77
CA THR A 163 4.53 -24.64 -5.09
C THR A 163 3.51 -25.62 -4.51
N THR A 164 3.03 -25.36 -3.29
CA THR A 164 2.10 -26.25 -2.61
C THR A 164 0.69 -26.18 -3.19
N LEU A 165 0.31 -25.04 -3.77
CA LEU A 165 -0.99 -24.86 -4.42
C LEU A 165 -1.04 -25.41 -5.85
N THR A 166 0.10 -25.68 -6.49
CA THR A 166 0.15 -26.15 -7.88
C THR A 166 -0.77 -27.35 -8.19
N PRO A 167 -0.94 -28.37 -7.33
CA PRO A 167 -1.78 -29.53 -7.65
C PRO A 167 -3.29 -29.22 -7.72
N GLN A 168 -3.70 -28.03 -7.28
CA GLN A 168 -5.11 -27.64 -7.14
C GLN A 168 -5.54 -26.65 -8.23
N ILE A 169 -4.61 -26.25 -9.10
CA ILE A 169 -4.86 -25.32 -10.18
C ILE A 169 -5.80 -25.97 -11.19
N ASN A 170 -6.97 -25.35 -11.39
CA ASN A 170 -7.87 -25.64 -12.49
C ASN A 170 -7.98 -24.39 -13.38
N ILE A 171 -7.31 -24.42 -14.53
CA ILE A 171 -7.25 -23.28 -15.46
C ILE A 171 -8.62 -23.01 -16.09
N ASP A 172 -9.49 -24.02 -16.19
CA ASP A 172 -10.83 -23.91 -16.77
C ASP A 172 -11.72 -22.91 -16.01
N ASN A 173 -11.42 -22.65 -14.73
CA ASN A 173 -12.10 -21.62 -13.93
C ASN A 173 -11.91 -20.19 -14.47
N MET A 174 -10.96 -19.98 -15.39
CA MET A 174 -10.74 -18.71 -16.07
C MET A 174 -11.55 -18.57 -17.37
N LEU A 175 -12.23 -19.63 -17.80
CA LEU A 175 -13.04 -19.65 -19.02
C LEU A 175 -14.50 -19.29 -18.70
N PRO A 176 -15.20 -18.63 -19.64
CA PRO A 176 -14.67 -18.01 -20.86
C PRO A 176 -13.88 -16.73 -20.55
N ILE A 177 -12.85 -16.44 -21.37
CA ILE A 177 -11.99 -15.26 -21.21
C ILE A 177 -12.67 -14.03 -21.83
N TYR A 178 -12.58 -12.90 -21.14
CA TYR A 178 -13.08 -11.58 -21.52
C TYR A 178 -14.62 -11.48 -21.59
N GLU A 179 -15.33 -12.24 -20.76
CA GLU A 179 -16.79 -12.18 -20.65
C GLU A 179 -17.27 -10.92 -19.92
N ALA A 180 -16.50 -10.38 -18.97
CA ALA A 180 -16.90 -9.24 -18.15
C ALA A 180 -17.04 -7.92 -18.94
N GLY A 181 -16.44 -7.85 -20.13
CA GLY A 181 -16.45 -6.69 -21.01
C GLY A 181 -15.54 -5.54 -20.58
N THR A 182 -15.24 -4.65 -21.53
CA THR A 182 -14.25 -3.58 -21.37
C THR A 182 -14.53 -2.65 -20.19
N LYS A 183 -15.80 -2.28 -19.96
CA LYS A 183 -16.19 -1.37 -18.88
C LYS A 183 -15.81 -1.92 -17.51
N SER A 184 -16.13 -3.19 -17.25
CA SER A 184 -15.85 -3.87 -15.99
C SER A 184 -14.35 -4.03 -15.78
N VAL A 185 -13.61 -4.41 -16.83
CA VAL A 185 -12.15 -4.55 -16.79
C VAL A 185 -11.46 -3.21 -16.46
N ILE A 186 -11.89 -2.10 -17.09
CA ILE A 186 -11.34 -0.77 -16.79
C ILE A 186 -11.68 -0.35 -15.35
N TRP A 187 -12.92 -0.56 -14.90
CA TRP A 187 -13.31 -0.21 -13.54
C TRP A 187 -12.53 -1.01 -12.49
N ALA A 188 -12.34 -2.30 -12.73
CA ALA A 188 -11.50 -3.17 -11.91
C ALA A 188 -10.04 -2.65 -11.87
N GLY A 189 -9.50 -2.22 -13.01
CA GLY A 189 -8.19 -1.59 -13.11
C GLY A 189 -8.08 -0.29 -12.32
N ILE A 190 -9.08 0.59 -12.37
CA ILE A 190 -9.10 1.83 -11.58
C ILE A 190 -9.11 1.53 -10.09
N THR A 191 -9.91 0.57 -9.64
CA THR A 191 -9.98 0.15 -8.23
C THR A 191 -8.63 -0.40 -7.74
N PHE A 192 -7.99 -1.24 -8.55
CA PHE A 192 -6.66 -1.77 -8.21
C PHE A 192 -5.58 -0.68 -8.19
N ALA A 193 -5.53 0.18 -9.22
CA ALA A 193 -4.63 1.33 -9.27
C ALA A 193 -4.83 2.26 -8.05
N GLY A 194 -6.09 2.52 -7.71
CA GLY A 194 -6.49 3.29 -6.54
C GLY A 194 -5.99 2.68 -5.26
N THR A 195 -6.07 1.37 -5.07
CA THR A 195 -5.69 0.75 -3.79
C THR A 195 -4.19 0.51 -3.64
N ALA A 196 -3.50 0.20 -4.74
CA ALA A 196 -2.11 -0.23 -4.72
C ALA A 196 -1.12 0.91 -5.04
N TYR A 197 -1.46 1.80 -5.97
CA TYR A 197 -0.52 2.78 -6.54
C TYR A 197 -0.78 4.21 -6.10
N MET A 198 -2.04 4.66 -6.03
CA MET A 198 -2.37 6.03 -5.62
C MET A 198 -1.92 6.38 -4.18
N PRO A 199 -1.96 5.46 -3.20
CA PRO A 199 -1.36 5.69 -1.90
C PRO A 199 0.17 5.82 -1.91
N MET A 200 0.85 5.47 -3.01
CA MET A 200 2.31 5.70 -3.11
C MET A 200 2.67 7.19 -3.07
N VAL A 201 1.70 8.11 -3.13
CA VAL A 201 1.92 9.52 -2.77
C VAL A 201 2.54 9.67 -1.37
N PHE A 202 2.29 8.72 -0.46
CA PHE A 202 2.93 8.72 0.86
C PHE A 202 4.45 8.53 0.79
N LEU A 203 5.01 7.97 -0.30
CA LEU A 203 6.45 7.83 -0.52
C LEU A 203 7.19 9.15 -0.43
N PHE A 204 6.53 10.30 -0.67
CA PHE A 204 7.15 11.61 -0.46
C PHE A 204 7.59 11.88 1.00
N ALA A 205 7.15 11.09 1.98
CA ALA A 205 7.72 11.10 3.32
C ALA A 205 9.16 10.54 3.38
N LEU A 206 9.57 9.69 2.43
CA LEU A 206 10.91 9.09 2.36
C LEU A 206 11.73 9.51 1.14
N LEU A 207 11.12 9.93 0.03
CA LEU A 207 11.82 10.21 -1.23
C LEU A 207 12.94 11.26 -1.09
N PRO A 208 12.78 12.35 -0.31
CA PRO A 208 13.86 13.31 -0.06
C PRO A 208 15.07 12.74 0.67
N ARG A 209 14.93 11.57 1.29
CA ARG A 209 15.98 10.90 2.09
C ARG A 209 16.68 9.79 1.33
N VAL A 210 16.28 9.55 0.07
CA VAL A 210 16.97 8.62 -0.81
C VAL A 210 18.30 9.25 -1.21
N GLN A 211 19.40 8.67 -0.76
CA GLN A 211 20.75 9.06 -1.15
C GLN A 211 21.36 7.91 -1.93
N ASP A 212 21.44 8.09 -3.25
CA ASP A 212 22.03 7.13 -4.15
C ASP A 212 22.99 7.82 -5.11
N ARG A 213 24.15 7.19 -5.35
CA ARG A 213 25.15 7.68 -6.32
C ARG A 213 24.54 7.80 -7.71
N GLN A 214 23.54 6.96 -8.01
CA GLN A 214 22.84 6.94 -9.28
C GLN A 214 21.35 7.19 -9.05
N MET A 215 20.98 8.43 -8.78
CA MET A 215 19.59 8.85 -8.53
C MET A 215 18.60 8.41 -9.63
N ASN A 216 19.03 8.36 -10.89
CA ASN A 216 18.19 7.86 -11.99
C ASN A 216 17.92 6.35 -11.88
N LEU A 217 18.86 5.57 -11.37
CA LEU A 217 18.67 4.15 -11.09
C LEU A 217 17.74 3.93 -9.89
N ALA A 218 17.83 4.74 -8.84
CA ALA A 218 16.87 4.70 -7.74
C ALA A 218 15.42 5.00 -8.22
N ARG A 219 15.25 5.99 -9.10
CA ARG A 219 13.96 6.31 -9.74
C ARG A 219 13.44 5.17 -10.63
N MET A 220 14.31 4.52 -11.39
CA MET A 220 13.93 3.35 -12.19
C MET A 220 13.60 2.15 -11.29
N GLY A 221 14.32 2.00 -10.19
CA GLY A 221 14.04 1.01 -9.14
C GLY A 221 12.64 1.16 -8.55
N LEU A 222 12.16 2.39 -8.36
CA LEU A 222 10.77 2.64 -7.91
C LEU A 222 9.74 2.03 -8.87
N PHE A 223 9.91 2.22 -10.19
CA PHE A 223 9.03 1.60 -11.20
C PHE A 223 9.12 0.08 -11.17
N LEU A 224 10.33 -0.47 -11.14
CA LEU A 224 10.54 -1.92 -11.13
C LEU A 224 9.93 -2.58 -9.90
N ALA A 225 10.08 -1.96 -8.72
CA ALA A 225 9.50 -2.44 -7.47
C ALA A 225 7.96 -2.37 -7.48
N ALA A 226 7.40 -1.26 -7.98
CA ALA A 226 5.95 -1.10 -8.11
C ALA A 226 5.35 -2.08 -9.14
N LEU A 227 6.09 -2.38 -10.21
CA LEU A 227 5.71 -3.37 -11.22
C LEU A 227 5.74 -4.78 -10.65
N ALA A 228 6.85 -5.16 -10.00
CA ALA A 228 7.00 -6.46 -9.36
C ALA A 228 5.93 -6.70 -8.27
N GLY A 229 5.63 -5.69 -7.45
CA GLY A 229 4.58 -5.77 -6.44
C GLY A 229 3.18 -5.91 -7.05
N GLY A 230 2.89 -5.17 -8.12
CA GLY A 230 1.64 -5.29 -8.87
C GLY A 230 1.47 -6.67 -9.50
N LEU A 231 2.49 -7.17 -10.18
CA LEU A 231 2.50 -8.50 -10.78
C LEU A 231 2.31 -9.60 -9.74
N CYS A 232 2.92 -9.45 -8.55
CA CYS A 232 2.70 -10.37 -7.44
C CYS A 232 1.22 -10.43 -7.03
N VAL A 233 0.54 -9.28 -6.89
CA VAL A 233 -0.90 -9.24 -6.56
C VAL A 233 -1.75 -9.82 -7.70
N VAL A 234 -1.45 -9.51 -8.96
CA VAL A 234 -2.17 -10.09 -10.11
C VAL A 234 -1.99 -11.59 -10.17
N PHE A 235 -0.78 -12.09 -9.90
CA PHE A 235 -0.50 -13.51 -9.86
C PHE A 235 -1.27 -14.23 -8.74
N VAL A 236 -1.34 -13.63 -7.54
CA VAL A 236 -2.19 -14.18 -6.47
C VAL A 236 -3.67 -14.14 -6.84
N THR A 237 -4.12 -13.10 -7.55
CA THR A 237 -5.50 -13.01 -8.05
C THR A 237 -5.78 -14.13 -9.05
N LEU A 238 -4.85 -14.42 -9.97
CA LEU A 238 -4.93 -15.56 -10.89
C LEU A 238 -5.03 -16.89 -10.14
N LEU A 239 -4.19 -17.09 -9.11
CA LEU A 239 -4.27 -18.30 -8.28
C LEU A 239 -5.64 -18.42 -7.60
N CYS A 240 -6.21 -17.32 -7.10
CA CYS A 240 -7.56 -17.32 -6.54
C CYS A 240 -8.60 -17.79 -7.57
N ILE A 241 -8.56 -17.26 -8.81
CA ILE A 241 -9.48 -17.68 -9.86
C ILE A 241 -9.26 -19.15 -10.25
N TRP A 242 -8.02 -19.58 -10.49
CA TRP A 242 -7.75 -20.96 -10.90
C TRP A 242 -8.12 -22.00 -9.83
N ILE A 243 -7.98 -21.70 -8.55
CA ILE A 243 -8.16 -22.69 -7.48
C ILE A 243 -9.55 -22.58 -6.82
N LEU A 244 -10.03 -21.36 -6.58
CA LEU A 244 -11.31 -21.13 -5.91
C LEU A 244 -12.46 -20.92 -6.91
N GLY A 245 -12.15 -20.48 -8.13
CA GLY A 245 -13.16 -19.98 -9.07
C GLY A 245 -13.59 -18.54 -8.76
N PRO A 246 -14.25 -17.87 -9.73
CA PRO A 246 -14.65 -16.47 -9.60
C PRO A 246 -15.67 -16.22 -8.48
N ASP A 247 -16.65 -17.12 -8.32
CA ASP A 247 -17.74 -16.97 -7.32
C ASP A 247 -17.24 -17.04 -5.87
N ILE A 248 -16.35 -18.00 -5.57
CA ILE A 248 -15.78 -18.11 -4.23
C ILE A 248 -14.81 -16.96 -3.98
N THR A 249 -14.04 -16.55 -5.00
CA THR A 249 -13.10 -15.42 -4.89
C THR A 249 -13.84 -14.13 -4.56
N MET A 250 -14.93 -13.80 -5.25
CA MET A 250 -15.68 -12.54 -5.00
C MET A 250 -16.43 -12.53 -3.66
N ARG A 251 -16.80 -13.71 -3.11
CA ARG A 251 -17.52 -13.82 -1.83
C ARG A 251 -16.60 -13.92 -0.62
N SER A 252 -15.32 -14.21 -0.85
CA SER A 252 -14.33 -14.32 0.22
C SER A 252 -13.83 -12.93 0.63
N ILE A 253 -13.85 -12.64 1.94
CA ILE A 253 -13.28 -11.39 2.49
C ILE A 253 -11.77 -11.34 2.23
N PHE A 254 -11.09 -12.47 2.39
CA PHE A 254 -9.65 -12.62 2.18
C PHE A 254 -9.35 -13.83 1.27
N PRO A 255 -9.53 -13.72 -0.06
CA PRO A 255 -9.43 -14.87 -0.96
C PRO A 255 -8.04 -15.51 -0.98
N SER A 256 -6.98 -14.70 -0.87
CA SER A 256 -5.61 -15.23 -0.81
C SER A 256 -5.35 -16.05 0.45
N TYR A 257 -6.08 -15.84 1.55
CA TYR A 257 -6.05 -16.74 2.70
C TYR A 257 -6.92 -17.98 2.50
N ALA A 258 -8.04 -17.86 1.80
CA ALA A 258 -8.86 -19.00 1.41
C ALA A 258 -8.10 -19.99 0.52
N LEU A 259 -7.16 -19.52 -0.31
CA LEU A 259 -6.21 -20.38 -1.02
C LEU A 259 -5.43 -21.28 -0.07
N VAL A 260 -4.89 -20.70 1.00
CA VAL A 260 -4.04 -21.45 1.93
C VAL A 260 -4.82 -22.57 2.62
N LYS A 261 -6.11 -22.37 2.90
CA LYS A 261 -6.98 -23.41 3.46
C LYS A 261 -7.22 -24.58 2.51
N LYS A 262 -6.94 -24.44 1.22
CA LYS A 262 -7.05 -25.55 0.26
C LYS A 262 -5.83 -26.45 0.33
N ILE A 263 -4.68 -25.97 0.81
CA ILE A 263 -3.46 -26.77 0.94
C ILE A 263 -3.72 -27.98 1.85
N SER A 264 -3.48 -29.18 1.32
CA SER A 264 -3.45 -30.41 2.09
C SER A 264 -2.18 -31.18 1.73
N ILE A 265 -1.22 -31.24 2.66
CA ILE A 265 0.00 -32.03 2.52
C ILE A 265 -0.14 -33.29 3.39
N GLY A 266 -0.57 -34.39 2.77
CA GLY A 266 -0.50 -35.74 3.35
C GLY A 266 -1.14 -35.91 4.73
N ASN A 267 -2.20 -35.16 5.06
CA ASN A 267 -2.88 -35.13 6.37
C ASN A 267 -1.99 -34.81 7.60
N PHE A 268 -0.68 -34.56 7.43
CA PHE A 268 0.30 -34.39 8.50
C PHE A 268 0.56 -32.92 8.87
N ILE A 269 0.56 -32.02 7.88
CA ILE A 269 0.74 -30.57 8.12
C ILE A 269 -0.62 -29.88 8.11
N GLN A 270 -1.29 -29.85 9.26
CA GLN A 270 -2.65 -29.31 9.42
C GLN A 270 -2.71 -27.82 9.83
N ARG A 271 -1.56 -27.14 9.98
CA ARG A 271 -1.48 -25.72 10.40
C ARG A 271 -0.51 -24.89 9.55
N ILE A 272 -0.33 -25.23 8.28
CA ILE A 272 0.52 -24.43 7.37
C ILE A 272 -0.04 -23.02 7.18
N GLU A 273 -1.34 -22.84 7.40
CA GLU A 273 -2.05 -21.57 7.39
C GLU A 273 -1.41 -20.55 8.34
N ALA A 274 -0.96 -20.99 9.51
CA ALA A 274 -0.34 -20.11 10.50
C ALA A 274 1.05 -19.64 10.07
N ILE A 275 1.81 -20.49 9.38
CA ILE A 275 3.14 -20.15 8.87
C ILE A 275 3.00 -19.19 7.68
N LEU A 276 2.08 -19.49 6.76
CA LEU A 276 1.81 -18.66 5.59
C LEU A 276 1.13 -17.35 5.96
N ALA A 277 0.47 -17.26 7.13
CA ALA A 277 0.00 -15.99 7.68
C ALA A 277 1.12 -14.95 7.89
N GLY A 278 2.36 -15.41 8.05
CA GLY A 278 3.55 -14.57 8.11
C GLY A 278 3.73 -13.69 6.87
N LEU A 279 3.30 -14.14 5.68
CA LEU A 279 3.36 -13.34 4.45
C LEU A 279 2.64 -12.00 4.59
N TRP A 280 1.38 -12.08 5.01
CA TRP A 280 0.55 -10.89 5.16
C TRP A 280 0.93 -10.06 6.37
N PHE A 281 1.42 -10.69 7.43
CA PHE A 281 1.95 -9.95 8.58
C PHE A 281 3.12 -9.07 8.17
N ILE A 282 4.09 -9.62 7.42
CA ILE A 282 5.26 -8.89 6.90
C ILE A 282 4.81 -7.70 6.05
N THR A 283 3.98 -7.93 5.03
CA THR A 283 3.61 -6.88 4.08
C THR A 283 2.71 -5.83 4.72
N THR A 284 1.81 -6.25 5.61
CA THR A 284 0.90 -5.32 6.31
C THR A 284 1.63 -4.50 7.36
N TYR A 285 2.61 -5.08 8.06
CA TYR A 285 3.49 -4.32 8.95
C TYR A 285 4.23 -3.23 8.20
N MET A 286 4.81 -3.55 7.03
CA MET A 286 5.50 -2.55 6.20
C MET A 286 4.54 -1.43 5.75
N LYS A 287 3.36 -1.79 5.25
CA LYS A 287 2.37 -0.81 4.76
C LYS A 287 1.85 0.09 5.89
N THR A 288 1.48 -0.49 7.04
CA THR A 288 0.97 0.26 8.20
C THR A 288 2.03 1.19 8.77
N THR A 289 3.26 0.68 8.97
CA THR A 289 4.38 1.49 9.48
C THR A 289 4.68 2.65 8.54
N PHE A 290 4.59 2.43 7.23
CA PHE A 290 4.83 3.48 6.27
C PHE A 290 3.74 4.57 6.27
N TYR A 291 2.46 4.19 6.31
CA TYR A 291 1.35 5.15 6.42
C TYR A 291 1.43 5.94 7.73
N PHE A 292 1.76 5.26 8.83
CA PHE A 292 1.91 5.90 10.12
C PHE A 292 3.11 6.87 10.14
N TYR A 293 4.26 6.47 9.59
CA TYR A 293 5.43 7.34 9.44
C TYR A 293 5.11 8.58 8.59
N SER A 294 4.46 8.40 7.44
CA SER A 294 4.01 9.49 6.57
C SER A 294 3.08 10.45 7.31
N TRP A 295 2.11 9.93 8.05
CA TRP A 295 1.17 10.75 8.80
C TRP A 295 1.87 11.57 9.89
N VAL A 296 2.65 10.93 10.75
CA VAL A 296 3.30 11.57 11.90
C VAL A 296 4.34 12.61 11.45
N THR A 297 5.13 12.30 10.42
CA THR A 297 6.11 13.26 9.88
C THR A 297 5.45 14.45 9.20
N SER A 298 4.38 14.22 8.42
CA SER A 298 3.64 15.30 7.76
C SER A 298 2.93 16.20 8.77
N LEU A 299 2.31 15.62 9.80
CA LEU A 299 1.68 16.39 10.87
C LEU A 299 2.70 17.20 11.67
N SER A 300 3.87 16.62 11.95
CA SER A 300 4.97 17.34 12.60
C SER A 300 5.47 18.51 11.75
N GLU A 301 5.52 18.35 10.42
CA GLU A 301 5.92 19.42 9.50
C GLU A 301 4.87 20.54 9.46
N ILE A 302 3.59 20.20 9.36
CA ILE A 302 2.47 21.17 9.40
C ILE A 302 2.48 21.98 10.71
N LEU A 303 2.70 21.30 11.84
CA LEU A 303 2.74 21.91 13.18
C LEU A 303 4.09 22.57 13.50
N ARG A 304 5.07 22.49 12.59
CA ARG A 304 6.42 23.04 12.77
C ARG A 304 7.14 22.53 14.02
N LEU A 305 6.90 21.27 14.37
CA LEU A 305 7.59 20.61 15.47
C LEU A 305 8.97 20.14 15.01
N ASN A 306 9.98 20.28 15.86
CA ASN A 306 11.35 19.84 15.57
C ASN A 306 11.53 18.33 15.63
N ASN A 307 10.59 17.60 16.23
CA ASN A 307 10.70 16.16 16.46
C ASN A 307 9.34 15.48 16.32
N TYR A 308 9.20 14.68 15.26
CA TYR A 308 7.98 13.93 14.97
C TYR A 308 7.71 12.83 16.01
N ARG A 309 8.72 12.37 16.76
CA ARG A 309 8.58 11.32 17.79
C ARG A 309 7.66 11.73 18.94
N THR A 310 7.47 13.03 19.18
CA THR A 310 6.52 13.53 20.19
C THR A 310 5.08 13.20 19.80
N LEU A 311 4.77 13.14 18.51
CA LEU A 311 3.43 12.86 17.99
C LEU A 311 3.13 11.35 17.87
N THR A 312 4.14 10.47 17.93
CA THR A 312 3.90 9.03 17.67
C THR A 312 2.92 8.40 18.66
N LEU A 313 2.95 8.77 19.94
CA LEU A 313 2.04 8.16 20.92
C LEU A 313 0.60 8.71 20.79
N PRO A 314 0.36 10.03 20.74
CA PRO A 314 -0.97 10.59 20.47
C PRO A 314 -1.58 10.06 19.17
N CYS A 315 -0.80 10.05 18.08
CA CYS A 315 -1.25 9.54 16.79
C CYS A 315 -1.58 8.03 16.86
N ALA A 316 -0.82 7.23 17.60
CA ALA A 316 -1.12 5.81 17.76
C ALA A 316 -2.45 5.57 18.49
N ILE A 317 -2.73 6.34 19.55
CA ILE A 317 -4.00 6.28 20.27
C ILE A 317 -5.16 6.63 19.32
N MET A 318 -5.02 7.71 18.55
CA MET A 318 -6.02 8.10 17.55
C MET A 318 -6.21 7.03 16.46
N MET A 319 -5.13 6.43 15.96
CA MET A 319 -5.18 5.34 14.98
C MET A 319 -5.93 4.12 15.53
N ILE A 320 -5.65 3.72 16.78
CA ILE A 320 -6.33 2.61 17.45
C ILE A 320 -7.83 2.93 17.59
N ILE A 321 -8.19 4.08 18.15
CA ILE A 321 -9.59 4.46 18.35
C ILE A 321 -10.33 4.50 17.01
N PHE A 322 -9.77 5.15 15.99
CA PHE A 322 -10.41 5.26 14.68
C PHE A 322 -10.55 3.91 13.99
N SER A 323 -9.56 3.01 14.14
CA SER A 323 -9.65 1.66 13.58
C SER A 323 -10.84 0.86 14.14
N GLN A 324 -11.35 1.18 15.33
CA GLN A 324 -12.52 0.48 15.90
C GLN A 324 -13.85 0.98 15.33
N ILE A 325 -13.88 2.19 14.79
CA ILE A 325 -15.12 2.87 14.36
C ILE A 325 -15.16 3.15 12.85
N VAL A 326 -14.06 2.90 12.13
CA VAL A 326 -13.93 3.20 10.69
C VAL A 326 -15.00 2.47 9.86
N TYR A 327 -15.35 1.24 10.24
CA TYR A 327 -16.41 0.47 9.60
C TYR A 327 -17.36 -0.11 10.66
N PRO A 328 -18.66 0.26 10.65
CA PRO A 328 -19.63 -0.29 11.58
C PRO A 328 -19.90 -1.78 11.38
N ASN A 329 -19.81 -2.27 10.14
CA ASN A 329 -19.96 -3.67 9.77
C ASN A 329 -19.34 -3.96 8.38
N VAL A 330 -19.25 -5.24 8.03
CA VAL A 330 -18.64 -5.71 6.77
C VAL A 330 -19.39 -5.20 5.52
N ILE A 331 -20.71 -5.03 5.59
CA ILE A 331 -21.51 -4.53 4.45
C ILE A 331 -21.17 -3.06 4.17
N TYR A 332 -21.11 -2.24 5.23
CA TYR A 332 -20.69 -0.84 5.12
C TYR A 332 -19.27 -0.73 4.59
N MET A 333 -18.35 -1.57 5.07
CA MET A 333 -16.97 -1.65 4.57
C MET A 333 -16.93 -1.92 3.06
N GLN A 334 -17.67 -2.93 2.59
CA GLN A 334 -17.76 -3.25 1.15
C GLN A 334 -18.33 -2.08 0.32
N HIS A 335 -19.37 -1.42 0.83
CA HIS A 335 -19.96 -0.25 0.17
C HIS A 335 -18.96 0.92 0.10
N TRP A 336 -18.28 1.22 1.21
CA TRP A 336 -17.25 2.25 1.27
C TRP A 336 -16.14 1.97 0.26
N ASP A 337 -15.56 0.78 0.29
CA ASP A 337 -14.43 0.40 -0.56
C ASP A 337 -14.79 0.40 -2.05
N SER A 338 -16.04 0.08 -2.40
CA SER A 338 -16.48 -0.03 -3.80
C SER A 338 -16.97 1.29 -4.40
N ILE A 339 -17.52 2.20 -3.60
CA ILE A 339 -18.24 3.39 -4.09
C ILE A 339 -17.61 4.69 -3.58
N VAL A 340 -17.31 4.78 -2.27
CA VAL A 340 -16.87 6.04 -1.64
C VAL A 340 -15.35 6.22 -1.73
N PHE A 341 -14.61 5.13 -1.58
CA PHE A 341 -13.15 5.13 -1.59
C PHE A 341 -12.53 5.50 -2.95
N PRO A 342 -13.02 5.01 -4.11
CA PRO A 342 -12.44 5.33 -5.41
C PRO A 342 -12.34 6.84 -5.76
N PRO A 343 -13.41 7.66 -5.65
CA PRO A 343 -13.30 9.09 -5.96
C PRO A 343 -12.36 9.81 -4.98
N TYR A 344 -12.41 9.44 -3.69
CA TYR A 344 -11.54 10.00 -2.66
C TYR A 344 -10.06 9.74 -2.97
N ILE A 345 -9.70 8.51 -3.34
CA ILE A 345 -8.31 8.14 -3.61
C ILE A 345 -7.77 8.71 -4.92
N ILE A 346 -8.63 8.86 -5.94
CA ILE A 346 -8.29 9.54 -7.19
C ILE A 346 -7.97 11.02 -6.92
N ALA A 347 -8.77 11.68 -6.08
CA ALA A 347 -8.52 13.07 -5.72
C ALA A 347 -7.15 13.23 -5.02
N MET A 348 -6.86 12.37 -4.04
CA MET A 348 -5.62 12.46 -3.25
C MET A 348 -4.37 11.98 -4.00
N GLY A 349 -4.48 10.88 -4.75
CA GLY A 349 -3.35 10.25 -5.42
C GLY A 349 -3.07 10.77 -6.82
N ILE A 350 -4.04 11.37 -7.51
CA ILE A 350 -3.86 11.86 -8.88
C ILE A 350 -4.13 13.36 -8.96
N VAL A 351 -5.34 13.81 -8.62
CA VAL A 351 -5.76 15.21 -8.89
C VAL A 351 -4.83 16.21 -8.19
N ILE A 352 -4.60 16.05 -6.88
CA ILE A 352 -3.72 16.96 -6.13
C ILE A 352 -2.27 16.91 -6.68
N PRO A 353 -1.62 15.74 -6.83
CA PRO A 353 -0.29 15.65 -7.44
C PRO A 353 -0.20 16.26 -8.85
N VAL A 354 -1.20 16.05 -9.73
CA VAL A 354 -1.23 16.66 -11.07
C VAL A 354 -1.30 18.19 -10.96
N VAL A 355 -2.19 18.73 -10.11
CA VAL A 355 -2.30 20.18 -9.90
C VAL A 355 -0.98 20.77 -9.41
N LEU A 356 -0.34 20.11 -8.43
CA LEU A 356 0.97 20.54 -7.92
C LEU A 356 2.05 20.52 -9.02
N TRP A 357 2.06 19.47 -9.86
CA TRP A 357 3.00 19.34 -10.95
C TRP A 357 2.81 20.42 -12.02
N VAL A 358 1.56 20.66 -12.46
CA VAL A 358 1.24 21.69 -13.47
C VAL A 358 1.60 23.09 -12.98
N ILE A 359 1.21 23.47 -11.75
CA ILE A 359 1.55 24.78 -11.19
C ILE A 359 3.08 24.90 -11.01
N GLY A 360 3.75 23.82 -10.62
CA GLY A 360 5.22 23.78 -10.52
C GLY A 360 5.93 24.03 -11.85
N LEU A 361 5.40 23.47 -12.96
CA LEU A 361 5.88 23.76 -14.32
C LEU A 361 5.69 25.23 -14.69
N MET A 362 4.50 25.80 -14.42
CA MET A 362 4.20 27.21 -14.70
C MET A 362 5.12 28.17 -13.94
N ARG A 363 5.54 27.81 -12.72
CA ARG A 363 6.49 28.59 -11.91
C ARG A 363 7.96 28.37 -12.28
N GLY A 364 8.26 27.59 -13.32
CA GLY A 364 9.62 27.39 -13.82
C GLY A 364 10.49 26.43 -13.00
N ALA A 365 9.93 25.67 -12.05
CA ALA A 365 10.69 24.69 -11.25
C ALA A 365 11.31 23.59 -12.13
N GLY A 366 10.74 23.31 -13.30
CA GLY A 366 11.29 22.38 -14.29
C GLY A 366 12.62 22.84 -14.93
N LYS A 367 12.92 24.16 -14.96
CA LYS A 367 14.15 24.70 -15.55
C LYS A 367 15.38 24.49 -14.65
N VAL A 368 15.19 24.40 -13.33
CA VAL A 368 16.27 24.19 -12.35
C VAL A 368 16.75 22.73 -12.34
N SER A 369 15.85 21.76 -12.51
CA SER A 369 16.16 20.32 -12.56
C SER A 369 16.99 19.93 -13.80
N ALA A 370 16.84 20.66 -14.91
CA ALA A 370 17.60 20.42 -16.14
C ALA A 370 19.07 20.83 -16.05
N SER A 371 19.45 21.74 -15.13
CA SER A 371 20.84 22.18 -14.94
C SER A 371 21.62 21.34 -13.91
N GLN A 372 20.97 20.39 -13.24
CA GLN A 372 21.58 19.47 -12.26
C GLN A 372 21.73 18.03 -12.78
N LYS A 373 21.58 17.83 -14.10
CA LYS A 373 21.78 16.53 -14.75
C LYS A 373 23.24 16.21 -15.00
#